data_AF-X0YZU3-F1
#
_entry.id   AF-X0YZU3-F1
#
_cell.length_a   1.000
_cell.length_b   1.000
_cell.length_c   1.000
_cell.angle_alpha   90.00
_cell.angle_beta   90.00
_cell.angle_gamma   90.00
#
_symmetry.space_group_name_H-M   'P 1'
#
loop_
_entity.id
_entity.type
_entity.pdbx_description
1 polymer ?
#
loop_
_entity_poly.entity_id
_entity_poly.type
_entity_poly.pdbx_seq_one_letter_code
_entity_poly.pdbx_strand_id
1 'polypeptide(L)'
;MAIDNAGNIKMGDGVWTNYVNVTAGGVLTPEGTATVEATNLVPTVEIDIGAHTVGFTQQTVTYNETTTTVDWKLGNKAIMTFGAGNIGTFAFTNPTNPCNVLLKIVQDGNGGGSRVVVDKASVVLL
;
A
#
# COMPACT_ATOMS: atom_id res chain seq x y z
N MET A 1 32.58 7.63 -10.45
CA MET A 1 31.87 6.37 -10.11
C MET A 1 32.85 5.62 -9.26
N ALA A 2 32.48 5.17 -8.07
CA ALA A 2 33.39 4.46 -7.17
C ALA A 2 32.81 3.09 -6.85
N ILE A 3 33.67 2.06 -6.82
CA ILE A 3 33.34 0.72 -6.38
C ILE A 3 33.87 0.59 -4.95
N ASP A 4 33.01 0.27 -3.98
CA ASP A 4 33.46 0.04 -2.60
C ASP A 4 34.05 -1.37 -2.40
N ASN A 5 34.61 -1.68 -1.22
CA ASN A 5 35.21 -2.99 -0.92
C ASN A 5 34.22 -4.16 -0.94
N ALA A 6 32.91 -3.88 -0.92
CA ALA A 6 31.86 -4.88 -1.10
C ALA A 6 31.43 -5.02 -2.57
N GLY A 7 32.06 -4.27 -3.48
CA GLY A 7 31.76 -4.30 -4.91
C GLY A 7 30.58 -3.41 -5.33
N ASN A 8 30.03 -2.58 -4.43
CA ASN A 8 28.88 -1.74 -4.77
C ASN A 8 29.32 -0.56 -5.64
N ILE A 9 28.62 -0.34 -6.75
CA ILE A 9 28.80 0.84 -7.60
C ILE A 9 28.04 2.00 -6.96
N LYS A 10 28.78 2.98 -6.42
CA LYS A 10 28.20 4.24 -5.94
C LYS A 10 28.09 5.19 -7.11
N MET A 11 26.84 5.56 -7.40
CA MET A 11 26.41 6.64 -8.26
C MET A 11 25.64 7.62 -7.31
N GLY A 12 26.26 8.71 -6.81
CA GLY A 12 25.63 9.79 -6.02
C GLY A 12 26.48 11.04 -5.79
N ASP A 13 25.93 12.28 -5.66
CA ASP A 13 26.30 13.77 -5.63
C ASP A 13 27.63 14.53 -6.01
N GLY A 14 28.75 13.99 -6.47
CA GLY A 14 29.96 14.82 -6.76
C GLY A 14 30.70 15.38 -5.52
N VAL A 15 29.99 15.49 -4.40
CA VAL A 15 30.39 15.25 -2.98
C VAL A 15 30.02 13.77 -2.58
N TRP A 16 29.69 12.95 -3.57
CA TRP A 16 28.84 11.75 -3.61
C TRP A 16 27.55 11.44 -2.76
N THR A 17 26.45 12.20 -2.79
CA THR A 17 25.28 12.09 -1.90
C THR A 17 23.91 11.69 -2.48
N ASN A 18 23.63 11.59 -3.81
CA ASN A 18 22.51 10.80 -4.44
C ASN A 18 22.46 10.90 -6.00
N TYR A 19 22.50 9.79 -6.79
CA TYR A 19 22.18 9.76 -8.26
C TYR A 19 22.04 8.37 -8.94
N VAL A 20 21.03 8.18 -9.80
CA VAL A 20 21.14 7.32 -11.01
C VAL A 20 20.46 8.03 -12.18
N ASN A 21 21.14 8.18 -13.31
CA ASN A 21 20.64 8.93 -14.48
C ASN A 21 20.82 8.12 -15.78
N VAL A 22 19.74 7.85 -16.51
CA VAL A 22 19.83 7.38 -17.90
C VAL A 22 18.82 8.12 -18.78
N THR A 23 19.33 8.71 -19.85
CA THR A 23 18.73 9.81 -20.62
C THR A 23 17.88 9.31 -21.80
N ALA A 24 17.82 10.05 -22.92
CA ALA A 24 16.68 10.23 -23.85
C ALA A 24 15.91 9.00 -24.38
N GLY A 25 16.37 7.77 -24.11
CA GLY A 25 15.57 6.54 -24.22
C GLY A 25 16.17 5.35 -23.47
N GLY A 26 17.05 5.59 -22.50
CA GLY A 26 17.80 4.53 -21.82
C GLY A 26 16.95 3.79 -20.79
N VAL A 27 16.99 2.46 -20.86
CA VAL A 27 16.31 1.56 -19.92
C VAL A 27 17.29 1.20 -18.81
N LEU A 28 16.85 1.31 -17.56
CA LEU A 28 17.55 0.71 -16.43
C LEU A 28 17.05 -0.73 -16.26
N THR A 29 17.91 -1.70 -16.54
CA THR A 29 17.59 -3.13 -16.38
C THR A 29 18.42 -3.71 -15.24
N PRO A 30 17.87 -3.85 -14.01
CA PRO A 30 18.55 -4.58 -12.96
C PRO A 30 18.56 -6.09 -13.27
N GLU A 31 19.69 -6.76 -13.03
CA GLU A 31 19.78 -8.21 -13.05
C GLU A 31 19.60 -8.77 -11.62
N GLY A 32 18.83 -9.85 -11.48
CA GLY A 32 18.56 -10.47 -10.17
C GLY A 32 17.51 -9.71 -9.34
N THR A 33 17.78 -9.53 -8.04
CA THR A 33 16.90 -8.80 -7.12
C THR A 33 17.41 -7.36 -6.94
N ALA A 34 16.53 -6.38 -7.15
CA ALA A 34 16.81 -4.98 -6.87
C ALA A 34 15.74 -4.39 -5.95
N THR A 35 16.15 -3.59 -4.97
CA THR A 35 15.27 -2.79 -4.14
C THR A 35 15.40 -1.31 -4.51
N VAL A 36 14.27 -0.60 -4.55
CA VAL A 36 14.24 0.86 -4.75
C VAL A 36 13.69 1.46 -3.46
N GLU A 37 14.58 2.07 -2.68
CA GLU A 37 14.24 2.73 -1.42
C GLU A 37 14.40 4.24 -1.60
N ALA A 38 13.33 4.99 -1.39
CA ALA A 38 13.33 6.44 -1.51
C ALA A 38 12.44 7.05 -0.43
N THR A 39 12.88 8.18 0.13
CA THR A 39 12.04 9.02 1.00
C THR A 39 10.91 9.69 0.21
N ASN A 40 11.09 9.86 -1.11
CA ASN A 40 10.10 10.36 -2.04
C ASN A 40 10.28 9.71 -3.42
N LEU A 41 9.40 8.77 -3.79
CA LEU A 41 9.34 8.19 -5.12
C LEU A 41 8.16 8.80 -5.88
N VAL A 42 8.44 9.54 -6.96
CA VAL A 42 7.41 10.23 -7.75
C VAL A 42 7.55 9.85 -9.23
N PRO A 43 6.66 9.00 -9.77
CA PRO A 43 6.55 8.79 -11.21
C PRO A 43 6.13 10.09 -11.89
N THR A 44 6.82 10.48 -12.95
CA THR A 44 6.46 11.66 -13.76
C THR A 44 5.45 11.33 -14.85
N VAL A 45 5.19 10.04 -15.05
CA VAL A 45 4.25 9.45 -16.02
C VAL A 45 3.58 8.21 -15.41
N GLU A 46 2.77 7.50 -16.19
CA GLU A 46 2.14 6.24 -15.79
C GLU A 46 3.19 5.14 -15.52
N ILE A 47 2.93 4.32 -14.50
CA ILE A 47 3.70 3.10 -14.26
C ILE A 47 2.97 1.95 -14.95
N ASP A 48 3.60 1.35 -15.96
CA ASP A 48 3.15 0.09 -16.56
C ASP A 48 3.84 -1.11 -15.87
N ILE A 49 3.03 -2.05 -15.37
CA ILE A 49 3.49 -3.29 -14.71
C ILE A 49 3.31 -4.51 -15.63
N GLY A 50 2.82 -4.31 -16.86
CA GLY A 50 2.58 -5.37 -17.84
C GLY A 50 1.65 -6.46 -17.30
N ALA A 51 2.04 -7.72 -17.47
CA ALA A 51 1.30 -8.88 -16.98
C ALA A 51 1.60 -9.25 -15.51
N HIS A 52 2.25 -8.36 -14.75
CA HIS A 52 2.67 -8.61 -13.37
C HIS A 52 1.74 -7.93 -12.35
N THR A 53 2.01 -8.15 -11.07
CA THR A 53 1.24 -7.57 -9.96
C THR A 53 2.13 -6.80 -9.00
N VAL A 54 1.56 -5.78 -8.38
CA VAL A 54 2.19 -5.05 -7.27
C VAL A 54 1.61 -5.56 -5.96
N GLY A 55 2.47 -6.13 -5.12
CA GLY A 55 2.11 -6.56 -3.76
C GLY A 55 2.04 -5.38 -2.79
N PHE A 56 1.13 -5.47 -1.82
CA PHE A 56 1.00 -4.49 -0.73
C PHE A 56 0.89 -5.21 0.60
N THR A 57 1.43 -4.61 1.65
CA THR A 57 1.18 -5.09 3.02
C THR A 57 -0.29 -4.88 3.36
N GLN A 58 -0.99 -6.00 3.63
CA GLN A 58 -2.39 -5.97 4.05
C GLN A 58 -2.48 -5.66 5.54
N GLN A 59 -3.26 -4.63 5.88
CA GLN A 59 -3.61 -4.33 7.26
C GLN A 59 -4.64 -5.34 7.79
N THR A 60 -4.45 -5.79 9.03
CA THR A 60 -5.47 -6.55 9.75
C THR A 60 -6.17 -5.61 10.72
N VAL A 61 -7.41 -5.27 10.40
CA VAL A 61 -8.24 -4.36 11.19
C VAL A 61 -8.92 -5.13 12.30
N THR A 62 -8.77 -4.66 13.53
CA THR A 62 -9.42 -5.23 14.71
C THR A 62 -10.89 -4.82 14.72
N TYR A 63 -11.78 -5.81 14.81
CA TYR A 63 -13.20 -5.59 15.03
C TYR A 63 -13.46 -4.81 16.33
N ASN A 64 -14.35 -3.83 16.25
CA ASN A 64 -14.93 -3.15 17.39
C ASN A 64 -16.41 -2.87 17.11
N GLU A 65 -17.26 -3.34 18.01
CA GLU A 65 -18.73 -3.28 17.89
C GLU A 65 -19.28 -1.85 17.81
N THR A 66 -18.59 -0.88 18.43
CA THR A 66 -18.98 0.53 18.41
C THR A 66 -18.42 1.22 17.17
N THR A 67 -17.09 1.34 17.11
CA THR A 67 -16.37 2.02 16.03
C THR A 67 -15.18 1.17 15.60
N THR A 68 -15.25 0.61 14.40
CA THR A 68 -14.12 -0.05 13.76
C THR A 68 -13.36 0.96 12.91
N THR A 69 -12.07 1.15 13.18
CA THR A 69 -11.23 2.15 12.51
C THR A 69 -10.34 1.51 11.47
N VAL A 70 -10.26 2.13 10.28
CA VAL A 70 -9.29 1.79 9.24
C VAL A 70 -8.48 3.04 8.90
N ASP A 71 -7.15 2.93 8.98
CA ASP A 71 -6.24 4.01 8.62
C ASP A 71 -5.57 3.74 7.27
N TRP A 72 -5.98 4.47 6.23
CA TRP A 72 -5.44 4.30 4.88
C TRP A 72 -4.02 4.88 4.71
N LYS A 73 -3.44 5.50 5.75
CA LYS A 73 -2.02 5.88 5.77
C LYS A 73 -1.09 4.69 6.04
N LEU A 74 -1.61 3.60 6.58
CA LEU A 74 -0.82 2.40 6.94
C LEU A 74 -0.82 1.31 5.85
N GLY A 75 -1.58 1.49 4.78
CA GLY A 75 -1.66 0.55 3.66
C GLY A 75 -2.93 0.72 2.85
N ASN A 76 -2.91 0.32 1.58
CA ASN A 76 -4.06 0.43 0.67
C ASN A 76 -4.94 -0.84 0.63
N LYS A 77 -4.55 -1.90 1.35
CA LYS A 77 -5.31 -3.15 1.50
C LYS A 77 -5.60 -3.36 2.98
N ALA A 78 -6.87 -3.59 3.32
CA ALA A 78 -7.30 -3.92 4.67
C ALA A 78 -8.23 -5.13 4.67
N ILE A 79 -8.07 -5.99 5.68
CA ILE A 79 -9.03 -7.06 5.99
C ILE A 79 -9.56 -6.87 7.41
N MET A 80 -10.84 -7.12 7.59
CA MET A 80 -11.46 -7.21 8.90
C MET A 80 -12.33 -8.47 8.95
N THR A 81 -12.28 -9.18 10.06
CA THR A 81 -13.21 -10.27 10.34
C THR A 81 -14.12 -9.81 11.47
N PHE A 82 -15.44 -9.95 11.29
CA PHE A 82 -16.39 -9.63 12.35
C PHE A 82 -16.06 -10.38 13.64
N GLY A 83 -16.34 -9.76 14.78
CA GLY A 83 -16.47 -10.43 16.06
C GLY A 83 -17.92 -10.75 16.38
N ALA A 84 -18.21 -10.95 17.65
CA ALA A 84 -19.57 -11.21 18.12
C ALA A 84 -20.41 -9.93 18.08
N GLY A 85 -21.04 -9.65 16.94
CA GLY A 85 -22.03 -8.57 16.82
C GLY A 85 -21.82 -7.65 15.62
N ASN A 86 -22.74 -6.71 15.47
CA ASN A 86 -22.70 -5.71 14.40
C ASN A 86 -21.65 -4.63 14.68
N ILE A 87 -21.33 -3.84 13.65
CA ILE A 87 -20.52 -2.63 13.81
C ILE A 87 -21.44 -1.42 13.71
N GLY A 88 -21.36 -0.55 14.71
CA GLY A 88 -22.10 0.71 14.72
C GLY A 88 -21.58 1.72 13.70
N THR A 89 -20.26 1.84 13.52
CA THR A 89 -19.66 2.78 12.55
C THR A 89 -18.29 2.30 12.07
N PHE A 90 -18.00 2.52 10.78
CA PHE A 90 -16.63 2.54 10.29
C PHE A 90 -16.06 3.96 10.32
N ALA A 91 -14.90 4.10 10.93
CA ALA A 91 -14.14 5.35 10.88
C ALA A 91 -12.95 5.19 9.92
N PHE A 92 -12.93 5.98 8.86
CA PHE A 92 -11.84 5.98 7.89
C PHE A 92 -10.92 7.17 8.09
N THR A 93 -9.61 6.93 8.20
CA THR A 93 -8.60 7.98 8.02
C THR A 93 -8.17 8.00 6.56
N ASN A 94 -8.35 9.13 5.88
CA ASN A 94 -8.01 9.27 4.47
C ASN A 94 -6.51 9.05 4.22
N PRO A 95 -6.14 8.49 3.04
CA PRO A 95 -4.74 8.44 2.62
C PRO A 95 -4.19 9.87 2.45
N THR A 96 -2.87 10.01 2.49
CA THR A 96 -2.20 11.32 2.32
C THR A 96 -2.49 11.93 0.95
N ASN A 97 -2.66 11.10 -0.09
CA ASN A 97 -3.07 11.51 -1.44
C ASN A 97 -4.21 10.60 -1.92
N PRO A 98 -5.11 11.08 -2.80
CA PRO A 98 -6.15 10.25 -3.41
C PRO A 98 -5.55 8.99 -4.06
N CYS A 99 -6.12 7.83 -3.76
CA CYS A 99 -5.69 6.56 -4.32
C CYS A 99 -6.81 5.52 -4.23
N ASN A 100 -6.59 4.36 -4.85
CA ASN A 100 -7.49 3.22 -4.74
C ASN A 100 -7.19 2.43 -3.47
N VAL A 101 -8.23 2.25 -2.64
CA VAL A 101 -8.19 1.46 -1.40
C VAL A 101 -9.15 0.28 -1.50
N LEU A 102 -8.82 -0.82 -0.81
CA LEU A 102 -9.68 -2.00 -0.75
C LEU A 102 -9.85 -2.46 0.69
N LEU A 103 -11.11 -2.55 1.13
CA LEU A 103 -11.51 -3.17 2.39
C LEU A 103 -12.21 -4.50 2.12
N LYS A 104 -11.66 -5.59 2.63
CA LYS A 104 -12.31 -6.91 2.67
C LYS A 104 -12.94 -7.13 4.04
N ILE A 105 -14.24 -7.34 4.08
CA ILE A 105 -14.97 -7.69 5.31
C ILE A 105 -15.33 -9.17 5.25
N VAL A 106 -14.96 -9.90 6.30
CA VAL A 106 -15.21 -11.33 6.46
C VAL A 106 -16.22 -11.51 7.59
N GLN A 107 -17.29 -12.28 7.34
CA GLN A 107 -18.27 -12.65 8.36
C GLN A 107 -17.61 -13.55 9.41
N ASP A 108 -18.05 -13.44 10.66
CA ASP A 108 -17.64 -14.41 11.67
C ASP A 108 -18.25 -15.77 11.29
N GLY A 109 -17.43 -16.83 11.24
CA GLY A 109 -17.86 -18.17 10.79
C GLY A 109 -18.91 -18.85 11.67
N ASN A 110 -19.55 -18.10 12.58
CA ASN A 110 -20.59 -18.57 13.49
C ASN A 110 -21.92 -18.58 12.73
N GLY A 111 -22.26 -19.72 12.13
CA GLY A 111 -23.36 -19.95 11.18
C GLY A 111 -24.80 -19.71 11.66
N GLY A 112 -25.03 -18.78 12.58
CA GLY A 112 -26.34 -18.43 13.14
C GLY A 112 -26.90 -17.06 12.74
N GLY A 113 -26.14 -16.16 12.11
CA GLY A 113 -26.70 -14.86 11.69
C GLY A 113 -25.76 -13.97 10.87
N SER A 114 -26.35 -13.18 9.96
CA SER A 114 -25.63 -12.17 9.18
C SER A 114 -25.24 -10.98 10.06
N ARG A 115 -23.97 -10.56 10.02
CA ARG A 115 -23.52 -9.29 10.62
C ARG A 115 -23.71 -8.16 9.62
N VAL A 116 -24.29 -7.06 10.10
CA VAL A 116 -24.54 -5.86 9.31
C VAL A 116 -23.66 -4.71 9.77
N VAL A 117 -23.28 -3.90 8.80
CA VAL A 117 -22.64 -2.60 9.01
C VAL A 117 -23.76 -1.55 8.92
N VAL A 118 -23.97 -0.79 9.98
CA VAL A 118 -24.96 0.28 10.01
C VAL A 118 -24.25 1.61 9.78
N ASP A 119 -23.87 1.90 8.54
CA ASP A 119 -23.17 3.15 8.20
C ASP A 119 -24.12 4.20 7.62
N LYS A 120 -23.88 5.48 7.94
CA LYS A 120 -24.53 6.64 7.31
C LYS A 120 -23.76 7.16 6.10
N ALA A 121 -22.58 6.63 5.80
CA ALA A 121 -21.78 7.00 4.63
C ALA A 121 -22.12 6.12 3.41
N SER A 122 -22.26 6.75 2.24
CA SER A 122 -22.31 6.06 0.95
C SER A 122 -20.94 5.47 0.64
N VAL A 123 -20.78 4.19 0.92
CA VAL A 123 -19.62 3.39 0.50
C VAL A 123 -19.77 3.10 -1.00
N VAL A 124 -19.04 3.84 -1.83
CA VAL A 124 -18.81 3.46 -3.24
C VAL A 124 -17.54 2.62 -3.27
N LEU A 125 -17.72 1.30 -3.31
CA LEU A 125 -16.65 0.37 -3.70
C LEU A 125 -16.63 0.36 -5.23
N LEU A 126 -15.61 0.96 -5.83
CA LEU A 126 -15.34 0.84 -7.26
C LEU A 126 -14.74 -0.54 -7.57
#